data_AF-A0A382DIM4-F1
#
_entry.id   AF-A0A382DIM4-F1
#
_cell.length_a   1.000
_cell.length_b   1.000
_cell.length_c   1.000
_cell.angle_alpha   90.00
_cell.angle_beta   90.00
_cell.angle_gamma   90.00
#
_symmetry.space_group_name_H-M   'P 1'
#
loop_
_entity.id
_entity.type
_entity.pdbx_description
1 polymer ?
#
loop_
_entity_poly.entity_id
_entity_poly.type
_entity_poly.pdbx_seq_one_letter_code
_entity_poly.pdbx_strand_id
1 'polypeptide(L)' 'MKPILTFFCFLLLVCTGFTKDKHPNVITLLVDDLGYRDIGCYGGPVKTPVLDDLAAEGVRFTDFHSGAPVCSPSRA' A
#
# COMPACT_ATOMS: atom_id res chain seq x y z
N MET A 1 -27.24 41.22 3.58
CA MET A 1 -26.47 40.96 2.33
C MET A 1 -24.98 40.70 2.60
N LYS A 2 -24.29 41.55 3.37
CA LYS A 2 -22.88 41.35 3.78
C LYS A 2 -22.57 39.98 4.43
N PRO A 3 -23.33 39.49 5.43
CA PRO A 3 -22.97 38.23 6.12
C PRO A 3 -23.15 36.98 5.25
N ILE A 4 -24.09 37.00 4.31
CA ILE A 4 -24.30 35.91 3.35
C ILE A 4 -23.12 35.83 2.39
N LEU A 5 -22.64 36.98 1.90
CA LEU A 5 -21.48 37.06 1.01
C LEU A 5 -20.20 36.64 1.74
N THR A 6 -20.03 37.03 3.01
CA THR A 6 -18.89 36.62 3.85
C THR A 6 -18.92 35.11 4.13
N PHE A 7 -20.09 34.53 4.39
CA PHE A 7 -20.26 33.08 4.58
C PHE A 7 -19.93 32.29 3.31
N PHE A 8 -20.38 32.78 2.14
CA PHE A 8 -20.08 32.15 0.86
C PHE A 8 -18.58 32.21 0.52
N CYS A 9 -17.92 33.33 0.83
CA CYS A 9 -16.48 33.47 0.68
C CYS A 9 -15.69 32.52 1.59
N PHE A 10 -16.15 32.35 2.84
CA PHE A 10 -15.55 31.43 3.79
C PHE A 10 -15.71 29.97 3.35
N LEU A 11 -16.88 29.60 2.82
CA LEU A 11 -17.15 28.25 2.30
C LEU A 11 -16.29 27.92 1.07
N LEU A 12 -16.09 28.89 0.16
CA LEU A 12 -15.23 28.74 -1.00
C LEU A 12 -13.74 28.55 -0.62
N LEU A 13 -13.28 29.19 0.46
CA LEU A 13 -11.91 29.06 0.95
C LEU A 13 -11.62 27.69 1.59
N VAL A 14 -12.64 27.04 2.18
CA VAL A 14 -12.49 25.71 2.80
C VAL A 14 -12.38 24.61 1.74
N CYS A 15 -12.96 24.81 0.56
CA CYS A 15 -12.95 23.80 -0.52
C CYS A 15 -11.61 23.68 -1.28
N THR A 16 -10.66 24.62 -1.13
CA THR A 16 -9.41 24.62 -1.92
C THR A 16 -8.27 23.78 -1.32
N GLY A 17 -8.51 23.04 -0.23
CA GLY A 17 -7.44 22.50 0.63
C GLY A 17 -6.88 21.10 0.32
N PHE A 18 -7.44 20.32 -0.60
CA PHE A 18 -6.99 18.93 -0.83
C PHE A 18 -6.68 18.65 -2.30
N THR A 19 -5.52 19.11 -2.77
CA THR A 19 -4.91 18.49 -3.95
C THR A 19 -4.29 17.17 -3.52
N LYS A 20 -4.91 16.05 -3.92
CA LYS A 20 -4.28 14.74 -3.79
C LYS A 20 -3.00 14.76 -4.63
N ASP A 21 -1.85 14.45 -4.03
CA ASP A 21 -0.63 14.26 -4.80
C ASP A 21 -0.92 13.21 -5.89
N LYS A 22 -0.68 13.59 -7.14
CA LYS A 22 -0.98 12.72 -8.29
C LYS A 22 -0.02 11.54 -8.35
N HIS A 23 1.09 11.62 -7.62
CA HIS A 23 2.08 10.56 -7.53
C HIS A 23 1.91 9.84 -6.19
N PRO A 24 1.50 8.55 -6.20
CA PRO A 24 1.51 7.78 -4.98
C PRO A 24 2.94 7.57 -4.49
N ASN A 25 3.13 7.52 -3.17
CA ASN A 25 4.37 7.01 -2.61
C ASN A 25 4.44 5.49 -2.87
N VAL A 26 5.58 5.02 -3.37
CA VAL A 26 5.81 3.60 -3.65
C VAL A 26 6.86 3.07 -2.69
N ILE A 27 6.50 2.05 -1.92
CA ILE A 27 7.40 1.37 -0.99
C ILE A 27 7.49 -0.10 -1.42
N THR A 28 8.70 -0.56 -1.70
CA THR A 28 8.98 -1.97 -2.02
C THR A 28 9.57 -2.65 -0.78
N LEU A 29 8.85 -3.64 -0.25
CA LEU A 29 9.35 -4.52 0.81
C LEU A 29 9.84 -5.82 0.18
N LEU A 30 11.15 -6.06 0.25
CA LEU A 30 11.78 -7.30 -0.22
C LEU A 30 12.37 -8.04 0.99
N VAL A 31 12.05 -9.32 1.12
CA VAL A 31 12.53 -10.18 2.21
C VAL A 31 13.45 -11.25 1.62
N ASP A 32 14.59 -11.50 2.26
CA ASP A 32 15.53 -12.54 1.84
C ASP A 32 15.05 -13.92 2.27
N ASP A 33 15.19 -14.90 1.38
CA ASP A 33 14.93 -16.32 1.64
C ASP A 33 13.58 -16.66 2.32
N LEU A 34 12.55 -15.82 2.13
CA LEU A 34 11.21 -16.07 2.68
C LEU A 34 10.49 -17.13 1.85
N GLY A 35 10.16 -18.26 2.47
CA GLY A 35 9.40 -19.33 1.84
C GLY A 35 7.93 -18.97 1.64
N TYR A 36 7.34 -19.42 0.53
CA TYR A 36 5.93 -19.19 0.20
C TYR A 36 4.97 -19.62 1.31
N ARG A 37 5.30 -20.71 2.02
CA ARG A 37 4.47 -21.26 3.12
C ARG A 37 4.91 -20.83 4.51
N ASP A 38 5.71 -19.77 4.63
CA ASP A 38 6.06 -19.21 5.93
C ASP A 38 4.97 -18.24 6.42
N ILE A 39 4.31 -17.52 5.52
CA ILE A 39 3.33 -16.45 5.83
C ILE A 39 1.92 -17.02 6.04
N GLY A 40 1.21 -16.50 7.05
CA GLY A 40 -0.14 -16.93 7.43
C GLY A 40 -1.16 -16.86 6.29
N CYS A 41 -1.16 -15.79 5.50
CA CYS A 41 -2.08 -15.62 4.36
C CYS A 41 -1.88 -16.63 3.22
N TYR A 42 -0.79 -17.41 3.23
CA TYR A 42 -0.56 -18.55 2.33
C TYR A 42 -0.70 -19.91 3.04
N GLY A 43 -1.27 -19.94 4.24
CA GLY A 43 -1.46 -21.15 5.04
C GLY A 43 -0.19 -21.61 5.78
N GLY A 44 0.74 -20.68 6.02
CA GLY A 44 1.94 -20.94 6.80
C GLY A 44 1.69 -21.01 8.31
N PRO A 45 2.63 -21.59 9.08
CA PRO A 45 2.49 -21.75 10.52
C PRO A 45 2.87 -20.49 11.32
N VAL A 46 3.59 -19.53 10.72
CA VAL A 46 4.03 -18.31 11.40
C VAL A 46 2.89 -17.30 11.45
N LYS A 47 2.69 -16.69 12.61
CA LYS A 47 1.70 -15.63 12.78
C LYS A 47 2.23 -14.33 12.19
N THR A 48 1.63 -13.86 11.10
CA THR A 48 2.05 -12.67 10.35
C THR A 48 0.90 -11.66 10.20
N PRO A 49 0.25 -11.22 11.30
CA PRO A 49 -1.03 -10.50 11.23
C PRO A 49 -0.95 -9.23 10.36
N VAL A 50 0.16 -8.48 10.41
CA VAL A 50 0.34 -7.28 9.59
C VAL A 50 0.41 -7.60 8.08
N LEU A 51 1.04 -8.72 7.70
CA LEU A 51 1.09 -9.15 6.30
C LEU A 51 -0.25 -9.77 5.86
N ASP A 52 -0.95 -10.41 6.79
CA ASP A 52 -2.26 -11.00 6.55
C ASP A 52 -3.30 -9.90 6.29
N ASP A 53 -3.28 -8.83 7.09
CA ASP A 53 -4.12 -7.65 6.90
C ASP A 53 -3.79 -6.93 5.58
N LEU A 54 -2.50 -6.75 5.27
CA LEU A 54 -2.06 -6.15 4.00
C LEU A 54 -2.55 -6.95 2.78
N ALA A 55 -2.54 -8.27 2.88
CA ALA A 55 -3.06 -9.15 1.84
C ALA A 55 -4.59 -9.11 1.72
N ALA A 56 -5.31 -8.87 2.82
CA ALA A 56 -6.78 -8.76 2.83
C ALA A 56 -7.27 -7.41 2.30
N GLU A 57 -6.54 -6.33 2.55
CA GLU A 57 -6.85 -4.98 2.06
C GLU A 57 -6.38 -4.73 0.62
N GLY A 58 -5.45 -5.57 0.13
CA GLY A 58 -4.78 -5.42 -1.15
C GLY A 58 -5.02 -6.55 -2.14
N VAL A 59 -4.01 -6.77 -2.98
CA VAL A 59 -3.97 -7.89 -3.94
C VAL A 59 -2.90 -8.88 -3.49
N ARG A 60 -3.28 -10.16 -3.41
CA ARG A 60 -2.38 -11.26 -3.07
C ARG A 60 -2.13 -12.14 -4.29
N PHE A 61 -0.87 -12.32 -4.65
CA PHE A 61 -0.46 -13.19 -5.75
C PHE A 61 -0.21 -14.61 -5.25
N THR A 62 -0.92 -15.60 -5.81
CA THR A 62 -0.74 -17.02 -5.45
C THR A 62 0.20 -17.77 -6.40
N ASP A 63 0.70 -17.09 -7.43
CA ASP A 63 1.57 -17.63 -8.47
C ASP A 63 2.61 -16.58 -8.90
N PHE A 64 3.53 -16.26 -7.99
CA PHE A 64 4.62 -15.32 -8.21
C PHE A 64 5.96 -16.05 -8.16
N HIS A 65 6.77 -15.91 -9.21
CA HIS A 65 8.07 -16.55 -9.33
C HIS A 65 9.19 -15.51 -9.34
N SER A 66 10.27 -15.81 -8.62
CA SER A 66 11.53 -15.08 -8.76
C SER A 66 12.12 -15.32 -10.15
N GLY A 67 12.74 -14.30 -10.75
CA GLY A 67 13.45 -14.42 -12.02
C GLY A 67 14.68 -15.33 -11.96
N ALA A 68 15.21 -15.59 -10.76
CA ALA A 68 16.30 -16.53 -10.51
C ALA A 68 16.23 -17.12 -9.09
N PRO A 69 16.74 -18.35 -8.86
CA PRO A 69 16.70 -19.00 -7.54
C PRO A 69 17.83 -18.56 -6.59
N VAL A 70 18.57 -17.50 -6.92
CA VAL A 70 19.69 -16.99 -6.11
C VAL A 70 19.62 -15.48 -5.97
N CYS A 71 20.01 -14.96 -4.79
CA CYS A 71 19.70 -13.60 -4.36
C CYS A 71 20.18 -12.53 -5.35
N SER A 72 21.45 -12.58 -5.80
CA SER A 72 22.01 -11.56 -6.67
C SER A 72 21.28 -11.41 -8.02
N PRO A 73 21.13 -12.47 -8.85
CA PRO A 73 20.39 -12.35 -10.12
C PRO A 73 18.87 -12.18 -9.94
N SER A 74 18.29 -12.53 -8.80
CA SER A 74 16.87 -12.21 -8.53
C SER A 74 16.60 -10.71 -8.33
N ARG A 75 17.64 -9.94 -8.02
CA ARG A 75 17.57 -8.51 -7.65
C ARG A 75 18.29 -7.58 -8.63
N ALA A 76 18.88 -8.14 -9.70
CA ALA A 76 19.67 -7.41 -10.69
C ALA A 76 18.81 -6.66 -11.71
#